data_AF-A0A382HIN9-F1
#
_entry.id   AF-A0A382HIN9-F1
#
_cell.length_a   1.000
_cell.length_b   1.000
_cell.length_c   1.000
_cell.angle_alpha   90.00
_cell.angle_beta   90.00
_cell.angle_gamma   90.00
#
_symmetry.space_group_name_H-M   'P 1'
#
loop_
_entity.id
_entity.type
_entity.pdbx_description
1 polymer ?
#
loop_
_entity_poly.entity_id
_entity_poly.type
_entity_poly.pdbx_seq_one_letter_code
_entity_poly.pdbx_strand_id
1 'polypeptide(L)'
;VEGVAMMVQRSVVFLLVLMVIFVGCGEEIADDEDKAVKDLVKDEVLVEDEVLVEDEVVADPEKKITWEKDGSKMVLIPGGSFQMGDHLDKMKTALPVHKVKLDGFYMDSHEITVGQFKRFLKQSGYKPEAVKAGWDINRLWDEVKKSSPTDKH
;
A
#
# COMPACT_ATOMS: atom_id res chain seq x y z
N VAL A 1 41.64 33.04 -46.31
CA VAL A 1 41.29 33.65 -45.01
C VAL A 1 40.00 33.05 -44.42
N GLU A 2 39.27 32.20 -45.15
CA GLU A 2 37.99 31.62 -44.68
C GLU A 2 38.12 30.35 -43.80
N GLY A 3 39.30 29.73 -43.73
CA GLY A 3 39.52 28.50 -42.93
C GLY A 3 39.75 28.73 -41.43
N VAL A 4 40.22 29.91 -41.02
CA VAL A 4 40.51 30.21 -39.60
C VAL A 4 39.22 30.61 -38.85
N ALA A 5 38.28 31.28 -39.52
CA ALA A 5 37.03 31.74 -38.92
C ALA A 5 36.08 30.60 -38.50
N MET A 6 35.98 29.52 -39.28
CA MET A 6 35.13 28.37 -38.92
C MET A 6 35.67 27.53 -37.75
N MET A 7 36.99 27.47 -37.57
CA MET A 7 37.60 26.74 -36.46
C MET A 7 37.38 27.45 -35.12
N VAL A 8 37.47 28.79 -35.12
CA VAL A 8 37.23 29.62 -33.92
C VAL A 8 35.75 29.59 -33.52
N GLN A 9 34.82 29.68 -34.48
CA GLN A 9 33.38 29.68 -34.18
C GLN A 9 32.88 28.33 -33.64
N ARG A 10 33.39 27.20 -34.17
CA ARG A 10 33.06 25.86 -33.63
C ARG A 10 33.67 25.61 -32.25
N SER A 11 34.88 26.13 -32.00
CA SER A 11 35.56 25.98 -30.71
C SER A 11 34.91 26.82 -29.60
N VAL A 12 34.40 28.02 -29.91
CA VAL A 12 33.70 28.87 -28.93
C VAL A 12 32.32 28.31 -28.58
N VAL A 13 31.59 27.74 -29.55
CA VAL A 13 30.31 27.06 -29.28
C VAL A 13 30.52 25.79 -28.43
N PHE A 14 31.60 25.03 -28.69
CA PHE A 14 31.93 23.85 -27.88
C PHE A 14 32.31 24.22 -26.43
N LEU A 15 33.06 25.31 -26.24
CA LEU A 15 33.42 25.83 -24.92
C LEU A 15 32.19 26.36 -24.15
N LEU A 16 31.25 27.02 -24.83
CA LEU A 16 30.01 27.49 -24.21
C LEU A 16 29.07 26.33 -23.83
N VAL A 17 28.97 25.28 -24.66
CA VAL A 17 28.18 24.07 -24.33
C VAL A 17 28.82 23.29 -23.17
N LEU A 18 30.15 23.19 -23.11
CA LEU A 18 30.85 22.62 -21.97
C LEU A 18 30.61 23.42 -20.68
N MET A 19 30.63 24.75 -20.73
CA MET A 19 30.34 25.56 -19.54
C MET A 19 28.90 25.43 -19.04
N VAL A 20 27.93 25.16 -19.92
CA VAL A 20 26.55 24.88 -19.52
C VAL A 20 26.41 23.51 -18.83
N ILE A 21 27.24 22.51 -19.23
CA ILE A 21 27.30 21.19 -18.57
C ILE A 21 27.92 21.29 -17.17
N PHE A 22 28.90 22.19 -16.96
CA PHE A 22 29.54 22.39 -15.65
C PHE A 22 28.70 23.20 -14.64
N VAL A 23 27.62 23.88 -15.06
CA VAL A 23 26.73 24.65 -14.16
C VAL A 23 25.48 23.85 -13.77
N GLY A 24 25.30 22.64 -14.29
CA GLY A 24 24.18 21.75 -13.95
C GLY A 24 24.48 20.86 -12.73
N CYS A 25 23.81 21.12 -11.61
CA CYS A 25 23.86 20.46 -10.28
C CYS A 25 25.10 20.89 -9.47
N GLY A 26 25.02 21.69 -8.41
CA GLY A 26 23.92 21.87 -7.45
C GLY A 26 24.13 20.95 -6.25
N GLU A 27 25.11 21.30 -5.41
CA GLU A 27 25.29 20.96 -3.99
C GLU A 27 25.41 19.47 -3.58
N GLU A 28 26.66 18.99 -3.50
CA GLU A 28 27.01 17.88 -2.60
C GLU A 28 27.74 18.45 -1.38
N ILE A 29 27.11 18.36 -0.20
CA ILE A 29 27.76 18.56 1.09
C ILE A 29 28.42 17.23 1.43
N ALA A 30 29.75 17.22 1.43
CA ALA A 30 30.56 16.13 1.97
C ALA A 30 30.73 16.39 3.47
N ASP A 31 30.10 15.55 4.30
CA ASP A 31 30.46 15.42 5.72
C ASP A 31 31.67 14.48 5.82
N ASP A 32 32.85 15.08 5.91
CA ASP A 32 34.04 14.50 6.53
C ASP A 32 33.70 14.18 8.00
N GLU A 33 33.75 12.92 8.43
CA GLU A 33 34.23 12.45 9.76
C GLU A 33 34.04 10.93 9.86
N ASP A 34 34.90 10.14 9.18
CA ASP A 34 34.95 8.69 9.40
C ASP A 34 36.38 8.13 9.21
N LYS A 35 37.34 8.70 9.96
CA LYS A 35 38.73 8.19 9.99
C LYS A 35 39.47 8.49 11.29
N ALA A 36 38.94 7.98 12.39
CA ALA A 36 39.64 7.63 13.64
C ALA A 36 38.52 7.45 14.66
N VAL A 37 37.99 6.25 14.90
CA VAL A 37 38.50 5.32 15.92
C VAL A 37 38.10 3.89 15.52
N LYS A 38 38.90 3.23 14.68
CA LYS A 38 38.76 1.80 14.36
C LYS A 38 39.80 0.90 15.07
N ASP A 39 40.59 1.45 15.98
CA ASP A 39 41.77 0.75 16.52
C ASP A 39 41.76 0.44 18.02
N LEU A 40 40.73 0.80 18.79
CA LEU A 40 40.65 0.47 20.22
C LEU A 40 39.15 0.32 20.55
N VAL A 41 38.50 -0.84 20.47
CA VAL A 41 38.62 -1.97 21.40
C VAL A 41 38.02 -3.19 20.68
N LYS A 42 38.88 -4.01 20.11
CA LYS A 42 38.62 -5.44 19.97
C LYS A 42 38.92 -6.02 21.33
N ASP A 43 37.91 -6.31 22.13
CA ASP A 43 37.92 -7.46 23.05
C ASP A 43 36.49 -7.72 23.54
N GLU A 44 36.03 -8.91 23.16
CA GLU A 44 35.05 -9.78 23.80
C GLU A 44 33.60 -9.32 24.11
N VAL A 45 32.69 -9.98 23.38
CA VAL A 45 31.50 -10.70 23.91
C VAL A 45 30.36 -9.82 24.44
N LEU A 46 29.23 -9.77 23.69
CA LEU A 46 27.89 -10.25 24.07
C LEU A 46 26.81 -9.71 23.11
N VAL A 47 26.29 -10.61 22.27
CA VAL A 47 24.92 -10.70 21.72
C VAL A 47 24.22 -9.40 21.30
N GLU A 48 24.27 -9.07 20.01
CA GLU A 48 23.33 -8.14 19.37
C GLU A 48 22.12 -8.94 18.83
N ASP A 49 21.04 -8.93 19.61
CA ASP A 49 19.67 -9.04 19.09
C ASP A 49 19.32 -7.67 18.47
N GLU A 50 19.51 -7.50 17.16
CA GLU A 50 18.76 -6.51 16.38
C GLU A 50 18.30 -7.17 15.07
N VAL A 51 17.10 -7.73 15.13
CA VAL A 51 16.32 -8.16 13.98
C VAL A 51 15.81 -6.90 13.27
N LEU A 52 16.32 -6.67 12.06
CA LEU A 52 15.75 -5.74 11.08
C LEU A 52 14.37 -6.27 10.68
N VAL A 53 13.30 -5.63 11.15
CA VAL A 53 11.94 -5.86 10.63
C VAL A 53 11.70 -4.85 9.51
N GLU A 54 12.02 -5.25 8.28
CA GLU A 54 11.33 -4.72 7.11
C GLU A 54 9.87 -5.16 7.27
N ASP A 55 8.96 -4.21 7.48
CA ASP A 55 7.52 -4.44 7.70
C ASP A 55 6.84 -4.81 6.37
N GLU A 56 7.35 -5.85 5.72
CA GLU A 56 6.56 -6.64 4.79
C GLU A 56 5.62 -7.46 5.68
N VAL A 57 4.32 -7.18 5.61
CA VAL A 57 3.29 -8.06 6.18
C VAL A 57 3.33 -9.38 5.39
N VAL A 58 4.34 -10.20 5.67
CA VAL A 58 4.47 -11.54 5.13
C VAL A 58 3.30 -12.31 5.70
N ALA A 59 2.28 -12.48 4.87
CA ALA A 59 1.07 -13.22 5.21
C ALA A 59 1.44 -14.69 5.42
N ASP A 60 1.89 -15.00 6.63
CA ASP A 60 2.16 -16.32 7.14
C ASP A 60 1.00 -17.26 6.77
N PRO A 61 1.25 -18.33 5.98
CA PRO A 61 0.21 -19.25 5.55
C PRO A 61 -0.49 -19.95 6.73
N GLU A 62 0.12 -19.97 7.92
CA GLU A 62 -0.48 -20.54 9.14
C GLU A 62 -1.65 -19.70 9.71
N LYS A 63 -1.87 -18.50 9.17
CA LYS A 63 -2.89 -17.54 9.63
C LYS A 63 -4.10 -17.42 8.69
N LYS A 64 -4.20 -18.29 7.68
CA LYS A 64 -5.31 -18.30 6.71
C LYS A 64 -6.22 -19.51 6.95
N ILE A 65 -7.52 -19.26 7.01
CA ILE A 65 -8.53 -20.32 7.13
C ILE A 65 -9.49 -20.26 5.94
N THR A 66 -10.16 -21.38 5.68
CA THR A 66 -11.35 -21.43 4.84
C THR A 66 -12.54 -21.70 5.74
N TRP A 67 -13.49 -20.78 5.83
CA TRP A 67 -14.65 -20.91 6.69
C TRP A 67 -15.59 -22.00 6.15
N GLU A 68 -15.92 -22.97 7.00
CA GLU A 68 -16.66 -24.17 6.57
C GLU A 68 -18.08 -23.87 6.09
N LYS A 69 -18.69 -22.78 6.59
CA LYS A 69 -20.11 -22.48 6.33
C LYS A 69 -20.36 -22.02 4.89
N ASP A 70 -19.45 -21.25 4.32
CA ASP A 70 -19.64 -20.59 3.02
C ASP A 70 -18.43 -20.73 2.07
N GLY A 71 -17.33 -21.32 2.54
CA GLY A 71 -16.08 -21.49 1.80
C GLY A 71 -15.25 -20.20 1.70
N SER A 72 -15.56 -19.18 2.49
CA SER A 72 -14.85 -17.89 2.44
C SER A 72 -13.43 -18.03 2.97
N LYS A 73 -12.47 -17.43 2.27
CA LYS A 73 -11.07 -17.38 2.70
C LYS A 73 -10.91 -16.23 3.67
N MET A 74 -10.47 -16.52 4.89
CA MET A 74 -10.24 -15.52 5.92
C MET A 74 -8.77 -15.48 6.33
N VAL A 75 -8.32 -14.33 6.78
CA VAL A 75 -6.96 -14.10 7.29
C VAL A 75 -7.05 -13.60 8.73
N LEU A 76 -6.20 -14.12 9.61
CA LEU A 76 -6.04 -13.60 10.96
C LEU A 76 -5.34 -12.24 10.89
N ILE A 77 -6.04 -11.20 11.30
CA ILE A 77 -5.48 -9.89 11.58
C ILE A 77 -4.95 -9.93 13.02
N PRO A 78 -3.64 -9.76 13.24
CA PRO A 78 -3.09 -9.79 14.59
C PRO A 78 -3.62 -8.62 15.41
N GLY A 79 -3.80 -8.87 16.71
CA GLY A 79 -4.15 -7.81 17.65
C GLY A 79 -3.03 -6.78 17.75
N GLY A 80 -3.39 -5.52 17.97
CA GLY A 80 -2.42 -4.43 17.95
C GLY A 80 -3.06 -3.08 18.24
N SER A 81 -2.28 -2.02 18.07
CA SER A 81 -2.78 -0.65 18.16
C SER A 81 -2.36 0.14 16.93
N PHE A 82 -3.27 0.95 16.40
CA PHE A 82 -3.03 1.79 15.22
C PHE A 82 -3.76 3.13 15.34
N GLN A 83 -3.42 4.08 14.47
CA GLN A 83 -4.12 5.36 14.37
C GLN A 83 -5.28 5.22 13.39
N MET A 84 -6.51 5.39 13.87
CA MET A 84 -7.71 5.38 13.03
C MET A 84 -8.16 6.82 12.75
N GLY A 85 -8.58 7.07 11.51
CA GLY A 85 -9.04 8.37 11.03
C GLY A 85 -8.23 8.84 9.83
N ASP A 86 -8.51 10.05 9.35
CA ASP A 86 -7.87 10.64 8.19
C ASP A 86 -7.02 11.86 8.60
N HIS A 87 -5.76 11.89 8.17
CA HIS A 87 -4.83 13.02 8.38
C HIS A 87 -4.55 13.83 7.11
N LEU A 88 -5.08 13.41 5.96
CA LEU A 88 -4.77 13.97 4.64
C LEU A 88 -5.90 14.88 4.14
N ASP A 89 -7.10 14.33 3.93
CA ASP A 89 -8.18 15.01 3.19
C ASP A 89 -9.18 15.70 4.12
N LYS A 90 -8.97 15.60 5.44
CA LYS A 90 -9.75 16.24 6.51
C LYS A 90 -11.26 16.02 6.35
N MET A 91 -11.67 14.82 5.92
CA MET A 91 -13.08 14.45 5.98
C MET A 91 -13.57 14.61 7.42
N LYS A 92 -14.51 15.53 7.66
CA LYS A 92 -14.95 15.88 9.03
C LYS A 92 -15.43 14.66 9.83
N THR A 93 -15.98 13.66 9.15
CA THR A 93 -16.46 12.40 9.73
C THR A 93 -15.36 11.40 10.06
N ALA A 94 -14.15 11.58 9.53
CA ALA A 94 -12.98 10.73 9.78
C ALA A 94 -12.02 11.35 10.81
N LEU A 95 -12.36 12.51 11.37
CA LEU A 95 -11.59 13.22 12.40
C LEU A 95 -12.27 13.10 13.78
N PRO A 96 -11.49 13.18 14.88
CA PRO A 96 -10.03 13.27 14.91
C PRO A 96 -9.36 11.90 14.71
N VAL A 97 -8.11 11.95 14.25
CA VAL A 97 -7.23 10.78 14.32
C VAL A 97 -7.02 10.39 15.78
N HIS A 98 -7.24 9.13 16.11
CA HIS A 98 -7.10 8.63 17.47
C HIS A 98 -6.55 7.20 17.49
N LYS A 99 -5.89 6.84 18.58
CA LYS A 99 -5.30 5.51 18.78
C LYS A 99 -6.39 4.51 19.17
N VAL A 100 -6.51 3.43 18.39
CA VAL A 100 -7.42 2.31 18.66
C VAL A 100 -6.58 1.07 18.95
N LYS A 101 -7.01 0.27 19.94
CA LYS A 101 -6.44 -1.05 20.24
C LYS A 101 -7.52 -2.12 19.98
N LEU A 102 -7.16 -3.14 19.21
CA LEU A 102 -8.04 -4.29 18.90
C LEU A 102 -7.32 -5.59 19.24
N ASP A 103 -8.09 -6.59 19.68
CA ASP A 103 -7.62 -7.96 19.77
C ASP A 103 -7.54 -8.60 18.38
N GLY A 104 -6.85 -9.74 18.26
CA GLY A 104 -6.73 -10.43 16.98
C GLY A 104 -8.06 -11.03 16.53
N PHE A 105 -8.38 -10.93 15.24
CA PHE A 105 -9.63 -11.42 14.66
C PHE A 105 -9.43 -11.89 13.21
N TYR A 106 -10.31 -12.76 12.73
CA TYR A 106 -10.32 -13.17 11.32
C TYR A 106 -11.16 -12.21 10.48
N MET A 107 -10.67 -11.86 9.29
CA MET A 107 -11.37 -11.04 8.30
C MET A 107 -11.39 -11.74 6.94
N ASP A 108 -12.50 -11.65 6.21
CA ASP A 108 -12.59 -12.16 4.84
C ASP A 108 -11.54 -11.46 3.97
N SER A 109 -10.85 -12.23 3.13
CA SER A 109 -9.82 -11.69 2.24
C SER A 109 -10.40 -11.01 0.99
N HIS A 110 -11.71 -11.18 0.75
CA HIS A 110 -12.45 -10.60 -0.36
C HIS A 110 -13.82 -10.15 0.12
N GLU A 111 -14.42 -9.20 -0.59
CA GLU A 111 -15.81 -8.81 -0.37
C GLU A 111 -16.77 -9.98 -0.66
N ILE A 112 -17.97 -9.91 -0.08
CA ILE A 112 -19.02 -10.89 -0.31
C ILE A 112 -19.52 -10.76 -1.75
N THR A 113 -19.30 -11.81 -2.52
CA THR A 113 -19.72 -11.89 -3.93
C THR A 113 -21.24 -12.00 -4.06
N VAL A 114 -21.76 -11.54 -5.20
CA VAL A 114 -23.18 -11.72 -5.55
C VAL A 114 -23.61 -13.20 -5.45
N GLY A 115 -22.74 -14.14 -5.85
CA GLY A 115 -23.01 -15.58 -5.76
C GLY A 115 -23.12 -16.08 -4.32
N GLN A 116 -22.26 -15.62 -3.41
CA GLN A 116 -22.36 -15.94 -1.98
C GLN A 116 -23.65 -15.39 -1.38
N PHE A 117 -23.99 -14.14 -1.68
CA PHE A 117 -25.22 -13.53 -1.17
C PHE A 117 -26.47 -14.25 -1.69
N LYS A 118 -26.53 -14.60 -2.98
CA LYS A 118 -27.63 -15.42 -3.54
C LYS A 118 -27.79 -16.77 -2.82
N ARG A 119 -26.68 -17.46 -2.51
CA ARG A 119 -26.73 -18.71 -1.73
C ARG A 119 -27.29 -18.48 -0.34
N PHE A 120 -26.85 -17.41 0.34
CA PHE A 120 -27.37 -17.02 1.65
C PHE A 120 -28.88 -16.79 1.62
N LEU A 121 -29.41 -16.06 0.61
CA LEU A 121 -30.85 -15.82 0.49
C LEU A 121 -31.64 -17.13 0.35
N LYS A 122 -31.14 -18.05 -0.49
CA LYS A 122 -31.77 -19.36 -0.71
C LYS A 122 -31.80 -20.22 0.55
N GLN A 123 -30.74 -20.18 1.36
CA GLN A 123 -30.61 -21.01 2.57
C GLN A 123 -31.34 -20.42 3.78
N SER A 124 -31.28 -19.10 3.97
CA SER A 124 -31.84 -18.44 5.14
C SER A 124 -33.31 -18.02 4.97
N GLY A 125 -33.78 -17.88 3.73
CA GLY A 125 -35.07 -17.26 3.45
C GLY A 125 -35.12 -15.75 3.74
N TYR A 126 -33.96 -15.12 3.99
CA TYR A 126 -33.86 -13.68 4.19
C TYR A 126 -34.39 -12.93 2.95
N LYS A 127 -35.12 -11.84 3.20
CA LYS A 127 -35.59 -10.93 2.15
C LYS A 127 -34.75 -9.65 2.20
N PRO A 128 -34.07 -9.27 1.11
CA PRO A 128 -33.36 -8.00 1.05
C PRO A 128 -34.27 -6.81 1.36
N GLU A 129 -33.73 -5.75 1.96
CA GLU A 129 -34.51 -4.57 2.34
C GLU A 129 -35.25 -3.94 1.14
N ALA A 130 -34.62 -3.93 -0.04
CA ALA A 130 -35.28 -3.47 -1.26
C ALA A 130 -36.56 -4.27 -1.57
N VAL A 131 -36.52 -5.60 -1.43
CA VAL A 131 -37.67 -6.48 -1.66
C VAL A 131 -38.74 -6.28 -0.59
N LYS A 132 -38.35 -6.08 0.67
CA LYS A 132 -39.29 -5.72 1.75
C LYS A 132 -39.96 -4.37 1.48
N ALA A 133 -39.26 -3.42 0.88
CA ALA A 133 -39.78 -2.14 0.42
C ALA A 133 -40.64 -2.23 -0.86
N GLY A 134 -40.92 -3.44 -1.36
CA GLY A 134 -41.83 -3.68 -2.49
C GLY A 134 -41.14 -3.85 -3.84
N TRP A 135 -39.81 -3.95 -3.90
CA TRP A 135 -39.12 -4.25 -5.15
C TRP A 135 -39.32 -5.71 -5.55
N ASP A 136 -39.50 -5.93 -6.86
CA ASP A 136 -39.36 -7.27 -7.43
C ASP A 136 -37.90 -7.73 -7.35
N ILE A 137 -37.70 -8.99 -6.97
CA ILE A 137 -36.37 -9.58 -6.80
C ILE A 137 -35.62 -9.68 -8.13
N ASN A 138 -36.31 -9.90 -9.26
CA ASN A 138 -35.65 -9.95 -10.56
C ASN A 138 -35.16 -8.56 -10.98
N ARG A 139 -36.00 -7.54 -10.77
CA ARG A 139 -35.60 -6.15 -10.94
C ARG A 139 -34.38 -5.78 -10.10
N LEU A 140 -34.30 -6.23 -8.85
CA LEU A 140 -33.12 -6.03 -8.02
C LEU A 140 -31.86 -6.61 -8.68
N TRP A 141 -31.95 -7.84 -9.19
CA TRP A 141 -30.81 -8.47 -9.86
C TRP A 141 -30.43 -7.79 -11.18
N ASP A 142 -31.40 -7.27 -11.93
CA ASP A 142 -31.14 -6.50 -13.15
C ASP A 142 -30.35 -5.21 -12.85
N GLU A 143 -30.67 -4.54 -11.74
CA GLU A 143 -29.92 -3.37 -11.27
C GLU A 143 -28.51 -3.74 -10.79
N VAL A 144 -28.38 -4.79 -9.98
CA VAL A 144 -27.08 -5.28 -9.50
C VAL A 144 -26.17 -5.64 -10.67
N LYS A 145 -26.71 -6.25 -11.72
CA LYS A 145 -25.95 -6.66 -12.91
C LYS A 145 -25.28 -5.50 -13.65
N LYS A 146 -25.76 -4.26 -13.47
CA LYS A 146 -25.13 -3.07 -14.07
C LYS A 146 -23.78 -2.76 -13.44
N SER A 147 -23.61 -3.05 -12.14
CA SER A 147 -22.37 -2.79 -11.39
C SER A 147 -21.54 -4.06 -11.15
N SER A 148 -22.19 -5.20 -10.88
CA SER A 148 -21.56 -6.52 -10.80
C SER A 148 -22.25 -7.49 -11.77
N PRO A 149 -21.77 -7.60 -13.02
CA PRO A 149 -22.41 -8.43 -14.05
C PRO A 149 -22.36 -9.93 -13.79
N THR A 150 -21.52 -10.38 -12.86
CA THR A 150 -21.24 -11.79 -12.61
C THR A 150 -21.39 -12.12 -11.12
N ASP A 151 -21.54 -13.40 -10.81
CA ASP A 151 -21.65 -13.87 -9.42
C ASP A 151 -20.31 -13.91 -8.66
N LYS A 152 -19.20 -13.53 -9.30
CA LYS A 152 -17.83 -13.65 -8.77
C LYS A 152 -17.29 -12.40 -8.09
N HIS A 153 -17.93 -11.26 -8.32
CA HIS A 153 -17.52 -9.94 -7.79
C HIS A 153 -18.65 -9.41 -6.91
#